data_AF-A0A9Q9C7G4-F1
#
_entry.id   AF-A0A9Q9C7G4-F1
#
_cell.length_a   1.000
_cell.length_b   1.000
_cell.length_c   1.000
_cell.angle_alpha   90.00
_cell.angle_beta   90.00
_cell.angle_gamma   90.00
#
_symmetry.space_group_name_H-M   'P 1'
#
loop_
_entity.id
_entity.type
_entity.pdbx_description
1 polymer ?
#
loop_
_entity_poly.entity_id
_entity_poly.type
_entity_poly.pdbx_seq_one_letter_code
_entity_poly.pdbx_strand_id
1 'polypeptide(L)'
;MGNVLSKNVPLRESLVRLEEDISKKERKAKNLSASLDSVRAKSLAGSLVVIVLSMIYSYTDEQSIILFGAGSAFVCYIARCLLVWVYEMRIRRLNTTLEALKEKQKEQIALLKKEESFEATKKVIDKYESESMRRHYFGNIKQRRRGMMDSVTDIVLGDDPGTMYALICKRCNHHNGLVHPSEYDLNEFYCYNCNELNTRLKNKSNNK
;
A
#
# COMPACT_ATOMS: atom_id res chain seq x y z
N MET A 1 -31.79 12.39 -15.87
CA MET A 1 -30.36 12.14 -16.13
C MET A 1 -29.98 10.89 -15.34
N GLY A 2 -30.00 9.74 -16.02
CA GLY A 2 -29.79 8.44 -15.41
C GLY A 2 -28.33 8.22 -15.04
N ASN A 3 -28.08 7.74 -13.83
CA ASN A 3 -26.74 7.40 -13.39
C ASN A 3 -26.38 6.02 -13.95
N VAL A 4 -25.43 6.02 -14.87
CA VAL A 4 -25.01 4.90 -15.69
C VAL A 4 -23.92 4.13 -14.93
N LEU A 5 -24.02 2.80 -14.90
CA LEU A 5 -22.97 1.83 -14.57
C LEU A 5 -22.54 1.71 -13.10
N SER A 6 -23.33 0.95 -12.33
CA SER A 6 -22.76 0.05 -11.31
C SER A 6 -22.00 -1.08 -12.02
N LYS A 7 -20.78 -0.81 -12.49
CA LYS A 7 -19.85 -1.88 -12.86
C LYS A 7 -19.38 -2.48 -11.53
N ASN A 8 -19.62 -3.76 -11.30
CA ASN A 8 -19.16 -4.47 -10.10
C ASN A 8 -17.63 -4.39 -10.06
N VAL A 9 -17.10 -3.36 -9.40
CA VAL A 9 -15.68 -3.19 -9.16
C VAL A 9 -15.22 -4.41 -8.36
N PRO A 10 -14.12 -5.09 -8.75
CA PRO A 10 -13.64 -6.25 -8.01
C PRO A 10 -13.47 -5.88 -6.54
N LEU A 11 -13.98 -6.72 -5.63
CA LEU A 11 -14.04 -6.44 -4.19
C LEU A 11 -12.66 -6.14 -3.57
N ARG A 12 -11.58 -6.63 -4.20
CA ARG A 12 -10.19 -6.29 -3.85
C ARG A 12 -9.86 -4.81 -4.08
N GLU A 13 -10.35 -4.24 -5.17
CA GLU A 13 -10.11 -2.84 -5.52
C GLU A 13 -10.92 -1.88 -4.63
N SER A 14 -12.12 -2.28 -4.18
CA SER A 14 -12.87 -1.50 -3.18
C SER A 14 -12.19 -1.49 -1.81
N LEU A 15 -11.58 -2.61 -1.39
CA LEU A 15 -10.79 -2.68 -0.15
C LEU A 15 -9.56 -1.76 -0.20
N VAL A 16 -8.83 -1.74 -1.32
CA VAL A 16 -7.67 -0.85 -1.51
C VAL A 16 -8.10 0.62 -1.44
N ARG A 17 -9.24 0.98 -2.05
CA ARG A 17 -9.78 2.35 -1.98
C ARG A 17 -10.18 2.74 -0.54
N LEU A 18 -10.82 1.82 0.19
CA LEU A 18 -11.18 2.02 1.60
C LEU A 18 -9.95 2.22 2.48
N GLU A 19 -8.89 1.44 2.27
CA GLU A 19 -7.62 1.58 2.99
C GLU A 19 -6.96 2.94 2.70
N GLU A 20 -6.97 3.37 1.44
CA GLU A 20 -6.46 4.68 1.05
C GLU A 20 -7.25 5.84 1.70
N ASP A 21 -8.58 5.73 1.73
CA ASP A 21 -9.47 6.71 2.36
C ASP A 21 -9.30 6.76 3.88
N ILE A 22 -9.13 5.61 4.53
CA ILE A 22 -8.79 5.52 5.95
C ILE A 22 -7.45 6.22 6.21
N SER A 23 -6.41 5.89 5.44
CA SER A 23 -5.08 6.51 5.56
C SER A 23 -5.11 8.03 5.35
N LYS A 24 -5.90 8.53 4.39
CA LYS A 24 -6.10 9.97 4.16
C LYS A 24 -6.79 10.64 5.35
N LYS A 25 -7.84 10.03 5.90
CA LYS A 25 -8.56 10.58 7.06
C LYS A 25 -7.73 10.52 8.35
N GLU A 26 -6.95 9.46 8.56
CA GLU A 26 -6.03 9.34 9.70
C GLU A 26 -4.96 10.44 9.65
N ARG A 27 -4.36 10.69 8.49
CA ARG A 27 -3.42 11.81 8.30
C ARG A 27 -4.08 13.17 8.58
N LYS A 28 -5.30 13.39 8.10
CA LYS A 28 -6.07 14.62 8.40
C LYS A 28 -6.34 14.77 9.90
N ALA A 29 -6.71 13.68 10.58
CA ALA A 29 -6.95 13.68 12.03
C ALA A 29 -5.68 14.03 12.80
N LYS A 30 -4.55 13.42 12.43
CA LYS A 30 -3.23 13.67 13.04
C LYS A 30 -2.75 15.11 12.80
N ASN A 31 -2.94 15.65 11.60
CA ASN A 31 -2.59 17.04 11.30
C ASN A 31 -3.50 18.02 12.07
N LEU A 32 -4.78 17.69 12.23
CA LEU A 32 -5.74 18.51 12.97
C LEU A 32 -5.48 18.48 14.48
N SER A 33 -5.08 17.33 15.04
CA SER A 33 -4.66 17.23 16.45
C SER A 33 -3.37 18.00 16.70
N ALA A 34 -2.37 17.90 15.82
CA ALA A 34 -1.17 18.73 15.89
C ALA A 34 -1.49 20.24 15.78
N SER A 35 -2.47 20.59 14.93
CA SER A 35 -2.95 21.97 14.82
C SER A 35 -3.60 22.44 16.12
N LEU A 36 -4.39 21.60 16.80
CA LEU A 36 -5.00 21.94 18.10
C LEU A 36 -3.94 22.29 19.16
N ASP A 37 -2.86 21.52 19.26
CA ASP A 37 -1.79 21.81 20.22
C ASP A 37 -1.08 23.13 19.89
N SER A 38 -0.83 23.39 18.60
CA SER A 38 -0.27 24.67 18.15
C SER A 38 -1.20 25.86 18.42
N VAL A 39 -2.51 25.68 18.27
CA VAL A 39 -3.54 26.70 18.54
C VAL A 39 -3.66 26.94 20.05
N ARG A 40 -3.58 25.90 20.87
CA ARG A 40 -3.57 26.01 22.33
C ARG A 40 -2.37 26.81 22.83
N ALA A 41 -1.17 26.58 22.30
CA ALA A 41 0.02 27.34 22.66
C ALA A 41 -0.07 28.81 22.20
N LYS A 42 -0.44 29.05 20.93
CA LYS A 42 -0.56 30.41 20.38
C LYS A 42 -1.66 31.23 21.06
N SER A 43 -2.79 30.62 21.41
CA SER A 43 -3.87 31.33 22.11
C SER A 43 -3.49 31.71 23.55
N LEU A 44 -2.70 30.90 24.26
CA LEU A 44 -2.16 31.29 25.58
C LEU A 44 -1.23 32.49 25.45
N ALA A 45 -0.27 32.44 24.54
CA ALA A 45 0.66 33.55 24.29
C ALA A 45 -0.09 34.83 23.86
N GLY A 46 -1.06 34.71 22.94
CA GLY A 46 -1.88 35.85 22.50
C GLY A 46 -2.72 36.46 23.62
N SER A 47 -3.29 35.64 24.51
CA SER A 47 -4.08 36.14 25.65
C SER A 47 -3.22 36.94 26.62
N LEU A 48 -1.99 36.49 26.89
CA LEU A 48 -1.03 37.23 27.73
C LEU A 48 -0.68 38.59 27.12
N VAL A 49 -0.43 38.65 25.80
CA VAL A 49 -0.14 39.90 25.10
C VAL A 49 -1.32 40.87 25.17
N VAL A 50 -2.55 40.40 24.95
CA VAL A 50 -3.75 41.23 25.01
C VAL A 50 -3.99 41.79 26.41
N ILE A 51 -3.81 40.97 27.45
CA ILE A 51 -3.96 41.40 28.84
C ILE A 51 -2.91 42.47 29.19
N VAL A 52 -1.65 42.30 28.78
CA VAL A 52 -0.57 43.29 29.02
C VAL A 52 -0.85 44.60 28.29
N LEU A 53 -1.26 44.54 27.01
CA LEU A 53 -1.61 45.75 26.25
C LEU A 53 -2.82 46.48 26.85
N SER A 54 -3.83 45.73 27.29
CA SER A 54 -5.00 46.29 27.99
C SER A 54 -4.59 46.98 29.29
N MET A 55 -3.66 46.40 30.05
CA MET A 55 -3.17 46.97 31.31
C MET A 55 -2.38 48.27 31.08
N ILE A 56 -1.56 48.34 30.02
CA ILE A 56 -0.82 49.55 29.64
C ILE A 56 -1.79 50.68 29.24
N TYR A 57 -2.81 50.38 28.42
CA TYR A 57 -3.79 51.38 27.99
C TYR A 57 -4.59 51.96 29.17
N SER A 58 -5.05 51.09 30.09
CA SER A 58 -5.77 51.54 31.29
C SER A 58 -4.91 52.39 32.22
N TYR A 59 -3.59 52.18 32.25
CA TYR A 59 -2.67 53.02 33.02
C TYR A 59 -2.52 54.42 32.42
N THR A 60 -2.51 54.55 31.09
CA THR A 60 -2.36 55.85 30.41
C THR A 60 -3.60 56.74 30.48
N ASP A 61 -4.79 56.17 30.66
CA ASP A 61 -6.07 56.88 30.60
C ASP A 61 -6.72 57.08 31.99
N GLU A 62 -5.99 56.82 33.08
CA GLU A 62 -6.44 56.86 34.50
C GLU A 62 -7.73 56.05 34.81
N GLN A 63 -8.13 55.13 33.92
CA GLN A 63 -9.31 54.28 34.10
C GLN A 63 -9.07 53.13 35.09
N SER A 64 -10.15 52.47 35.53
CA SER A 64 -10.07 51.35 36.48
C SER A 64 -9.39 50.12 35.87
N ILE A 65 -8.10 49.94 36.18
CA ILE A 65 -7.24 48.85 35.70
C ILE A 65 -7.89 47.47 35.90
N ILE A 66 -8.58 47.28 37.03
CA ILE A 66 -9.21 46.00 37.40
C ILE A 66 -10.34 45.64 36.42
N LEU A 67 -11.17 46.60 36.02
CA LEU A 67 -12.33 46.34 35.18
C LEU A 67 -11.92 45.91 33.76
N PHE A 68 -10.97 46.63 33.18
CA PHE A 68 -10.47 46.36 31.83
C PHE A 68 -9.57 45.12 31.77
N GLY A 69 -8.72 44.91 32.78
CA GLY A 69 -7.91 43.70 32.90
C GLY A 69 -8.77 42.43 33.07
N ALA A 70 -9.77 42.47 33.95
CA ALA A 70 -10.67 41.35 34.15
C ALA A 70 -11.58 41.10 32.92
N GLY A 71 -12.09 42.17 32.30
CA GLY A 71 -12.92 42.09 31.10
C GLY A 71 -12.16 41.48 29.91
N SER A 72 -10.95 41.95 29.64
CA SER A 72 -10.11 41.41 28.54
C SER A 72 -9.71 39.95 28.79
N ALA A 73 -9.36 39.58 30.03
CA ALA A 73 -9.07 38.20 30.39
C ALA A 73 -10.28 37.27 30.19
N PHE A 74 -11.48 37.72 30.56
CA PHE A 74 -12.72 36.95 30.37
C PHE A 74 -13.05 36.76 28.89
N VAL A 75 -12.93 37.80 28.07
CA VAL A 75 -13.16 37.71 26.61
C VAL A 75 -12.15 36.77 25.96
N CYS A 76 -10.86 36.88 26.30
CA CYS A 76 -9.82 35.97 25.79
C CYS A 76 -10.08 34.51 26.21
N TYR A 77 -10.52 34.29 27.46
CA TYR A 77 -10.86 32.96 27.96
C TYR A 77 -12.04 32.34 27.19
N ILE A 78 -13.14 33.08 26.99
CA ILE A 78 -14.29 32.62 26.21
C ILE A 78 -13.86 32.30 24.78
N ALA A 79 -13.13 33.20 24.12
CA ALA A 79 -12.67 33.01 22.75
C ALA A 79 -11.80 31.76 22.62
N ARG A 80 -10.88 31.53 23.58
CA ARG A 80 -10.05 30.33 23.63
C ARG A 80 -10.90 29.06 23.81
N CYS A 81 -11.83 29.06 24.76
CA CYS A 81 -12.72 27.93 25.01
C CYS A 81 -13.53 27.59 23.76
N LEU A 82 -14.10 28.59 23.09
CA LEU A 82 -14.84 28.40 21.85
C LEU A 82 -13.95 27.83 20.74
N LEU A 83 -12.75 28.40 20.53
CA LEU A 83 -11.81 27.91 19.53
C LEU A 83 -11.44 26.44 19.78
N VAL A 84 -11.01 26.10 21.00
CA VAL A 84 -10.65 24.73 21.36
C VAL A 84 -11.84 23.79 21.18
N TRP A 85 -13.03 24.20 21.62
CA TRP A 85 -14.25 23.42 21.46
C TRP A 85 -14.59 23.14 19.99
N VAL A 86 -14.47 24.13 19.09
CA VAL A 86 -14.70 23.94 17.65
C VAL A 86 -13.72 22.93 17.06
N TYR A 87 -12.43 23.03 17.40
CA TYR A 87 -11.41 22.08 16.92
C TYR A 87 -11.68 20.67 17.45
N GLU A 88 -11.97 20.53 18.74
CA GLU A 88 -12.29 19.23 19.33
C GLU A 88 -13.57 18.63 18.75
N MET A 89 -14.61 19.44 18.52
CA MET A 89 -15.83 19.00 17.87
C MET A 89 -15.56 18.48 16.45
N ARG A 90 -14.67 19.15 15.71
CA ARG A 90 -14.25 18.72 14.37
C ARG A 90 -13.46 17.42 14.41
N ILE A 91 -12.54 17.27 15.35
CA ILE A 91 -11.77 16.03 15.57
C ILE A 91 -12.71 14.88 15.95
N ARG A 92 -13.64 15.12 16.88
CA ARG A 92 -14.66 14.14 17.31
C ARG A 92 -15.47 13.64 16.10
N ARG A 93 -16.00 14.54 15.27
CA ARG A 93 -16.72 14.17 14.04
C ARG A 93 -15.86 13.38 13.07
N LEU A 94 -14.58 13.73 12.92
CA LEU A 94 -13.69 13.02 12.00
C LEU A 94 -13.42 11.60 12.49
N ASN A 95 -13.13 11.44 13.79
CA ASN A 95 -12.86 10.14 14.41
C ASN A 95 -14.06 9.19 14.30
N THR A 96 -15.28 9.66 14.57
CA THR A 96 -16.47 8.80 14.42
C THR A 96 -16.69 8.34 12.98
N THR A 97 -16.42 9.19 11.99
CA THR A 97 -16.50 8.77 10.58
C THR A 97 -15.40 7.80 10.18
N LEU A 98 -14.27 7.82 10.88
CA LEU A 98 -13.11 6.96 10.63
C LEU A 98 -13.39 5.56 11.18
N GLU A 99 -13.93 5.48 12.39
CA GLU A 99 -14.42 4.23 12.99
C GLU A 99 -15.48 3.58 12.11
N ALA A 100 -16.45 4.35 11.61
CA ALA A 100 -17.47 3.83 10.68
C ALA A 100 -16.88 3.24 9.38
N LEU A 101 -15.78 3.79 8.87
CA LEU A 101 -15.09 3.23 7.69
C LEU A 101 -14.31 1.96 8.02
N LYS A 102 -13.68 1.90 9.19
CA LYS A 102 -12.98 0.69 9.68
C LYS A 102 -13.95 -0.46 9.90
N GLU A 103 -15.13 -0.19 10.44
CA GLU A 103 -16.18 -1.20 10.57
C GLU A 103 -16.64 -1.73 9.21
N LYS A 104 -16.85 -0.86 8.21
CA LYS A 104 -17.16 -1.29 6.83
C LYS A 104 -16.08 -2.18 6.23
N GLN A 105 -14.80 -1.85 6.45
CA GLN A 105 -13.69 -2.67 6.00
C GLN A 105 -13.73 -4.06 6.66
N LYS A 106 -13.98 -4.11 7.97
CA LYS A 106 -14.08 -5.35 8.74
C LYS A 106 -15.26 -6.21 8.28
N GLU A 107 -16.40 -5.60 8.00
CA GLU A 107 -17.58 -6.26 7.45
C GLU A 107 -17.27 -6.87 6.08
N GLN A 108 -16.65 -6.13 5.16
CA GLN A 108 -16.25 -6.66 3.86
C GLN A 108 -15.25 -7.82 3.96
N ILE A 109 -14.30 -7.75 4.89
CA ILE A 109 -13.38 -8.87 5.16
C ILE A 109 -14.13 -10.07 5.75
N ALA A 110 -15.13 -9.86 6.60
CA ALA A 110 -15.94 -10.96 7.14
C ALA A 110 -16.80 -11.63 6.05
N LEU A 111 -17.35 -10.85 5.12
CA LEU A 111 -18.06 -11.38 3.95
C LEU A 111 -17.14 -12.22 3.08
N LEU A 112 -15.91 -11.75 2.80
CA LEU A 112 -14.89 -12.54 2.11
C LEU A 112 -14.59 -13.87 2.80
N LYS A 113 -14.41 -13.87 4.12
CA LYS A 113 -14.18 -15.10 4.92
C LYS A 113 -15.36 -16.06 4.89
N LYS A 114 -16.58 -15.55 4.72
CA LYS A 114 -17.79 -16.37 4.57
C LYS A 114 -17.90 -16.93 3.15
N GLU A 115 -17.58 -16.12 2.14
CA GLU A 115 -17.54 -16.52 0.72
C GLU A 115 -16.37 -17.46 0.38
N GLU A 116 -15.30 -17.47 1.18
CA GLU A 116 -14.27 -18.54 1.22
C GLU A 116 -14.85 -19.93 1.53
N SER A 117 -16.15 -20.05 1.85
CA SER A 117 -16.86 -21.32 1.71
C SER A 117 -16.77 -21.92 0.30
N PHE A 118 -16.46 -21.13 -0.74
CA PHE A 118 -16.08 -21.61 -2.07
C PHE A 118 -14.77 -22.43 -2.06
N GLU A 119 -13.81 -22.08 -1.20
CA GLU A 119 -12.58 -22.84 -0.99
C GLU A 119 -12.85 -24.12 -0.18
N ALA A 120 -13.82 -24.09 0.72
CA ALA A 120 -14.34 -25.29 1.37
C ALA A 120 -15.05 -26.22 0.35
N THR A 121 -15.84 -25.67 -0.58
CA THR A 121 -16.42 -26.42 -1.71
C THR A 121 -15.35 -26.96 -2.65
N LYS A 122 -14.31 -26.17 -2.97
CA LYS A 122 -13.13 -26.60 -3.72
C LYS A 122 -12.42 -27.76 -3.02
N LYS A 123 -12.33 -27.74 -1.69
CA LYS A 123 -11.79 -28.84 -0.87
C LYS A 123 -12.62 -30.12 -0.97
N VAL A 124 -13.94 -30.00 -1.11
CA VAL A 124 -14.84 -31.14 -1.35
C VAL A 124 -14.61 -31.67 -2.77
N ILE A 125 -14.49 -30.79 -3.77
CA ILE A 125 -14.16 -31.16 -5.16
C ILE A 125 -12.81 -31.89 -5.21
N ASP A 126 -11.77 -31.36 -4.57
CA ASP A 126 -10.42 -31.96 -4.44
C ASP A 126 -10.45 -33.34 -3.75
N LYS A 127 -11.44 -33.60 -2.87
CA LYS A 127 -11.60 -34.88 -2.17
C LYS A 127 -12.20 -35.98 -3.07
N TYR A 128 -12.94 -35.59 -4.11
CA TYR A 128 -13.61 -36.51 -5.04
C TYR A 128 -12.95 -36.58 -6.43
N GLU A 129 -12.07 -35.65 -6.79
CA GLU A 129 -11.15 -35.81 -7.92
C GLU A 129 -9.95 -36.71 -7.55
N SER A 130 -9.63 -37.71 -8.38
CA SER A 130 -8.44 -38.53 -8.19
C SER A 130 -7.18 -37.84 -8.72
N GLU A 131 -6.03 -38.03 -8.04
CA GLU A 131 -4.71 -37.52 -8.44
C GLU A 131 -4.33 -37.85 -9.91
N SER A 132 -4.91 -38.93 -10.47
CA SER A 132 -4.77 -39.32 -11.89
C SER A 132 -5.42 -38.34 -12.88
N MET A 133 -6.57 -37.76 -12.54
CA MET A 133 -7.24 -36.75 -13.36
C MET A 133 -6.48 -35.41 -13.33
N ARG A 134 -5.95 -35.04 -12.15
CA ARG A 134 -5.19 -33.81 -11.94
C ARG A 134 -3.83 -33.83 -12.65
N ARG A 135 -3.12 -34.96 -12.60
CA ARG A 135 -1.84 -35.16 -13.33
C ARG A 135 -2.00 -35.10 -14.85
N HIS A 136 -3.11 -35.57 -15.40
CA HIS A 136 -3.37 -35.51 -16.84
C HIS A 136 -3.55 -34.07 -17.35
N TYR A 137 -4.09 -33.16 -16.52
CA TYR A 137 -4.27 -31.76 -16.88
C TYR A 137 -3.04 -30.88 -16.61
N PHE A 138 -2.28 -31.12 -15.53
CA PHE A 138 -1.18 -30.23 -15.09
C PHE A 138 0.24 -30.73 -15.35
N GLY A 139 0.43 -31.90 -15.96
CA GLY A 139 1.74 -32.56 -16.10
C GLY A 139 2.82 -31.78 -16.85
N ASN A 140 2.48 -30.73 -17.62
CA ASN A 140 3.41 -30.03 -18.51
C ASN A 140 3.70 -28.56 -18.18
N ILE A 141 3.26 -28.03 -17.03
CA ILE A 141 3.56 -26.63 -16.67
C ILE A 141 4.21 -26.57 -15.29
N LYS A 142 5.54 -26.48 -15.25
CA LYS A 142 6.30 -26.20 -14.02
C LYS A 142 6.75 -24.73 -14.03
N GLN A 143 5.88 -23.80 -13.68
CA GLN A 143 6.32 -22.43 -13.37
C GLN A 143 6.87 -22.39 -11.94
N ARG A 144 8.18 -22.15 -11.80
CA ARG A 144 8.82 -21.80 -10.52
C ARG A 144 8.23 -20.45 -10.07
N ARG A 145 7.68 -20.35 -8.86
CA ARG A 145 7.20 -19.08 -8.29
C ARG A 145 8.39 -18.10 -8.22
N ARG A 146 8.33 -17.01 -8.99
CA ARG A 146 9.28 -15.90 -8.87
C ARG A 146 9.18 -15.27 -7.48
N GLY A 147 10.30 -15.18 -6.77
CA GLY A 147 10.40 -14.51 -5.47
C GLY A 147 10.86 -13.06 -5.63
N MET A 148 10.68 -12.21 -4.61
CA MET A 148 11.18 -10.82 -4.64
C MET A 148 12.71 -10.71 -4.83
N MET A 149 13.46 -11.76 -4.50
CA MET A 149 14.90 -11.82 -4.76
C MET A 149 15.22 -11.99 -6.25
N ASP A 150 14.34 -12.60 -7.05
CA ASP A 150 14.56 -12.79 -8.49
C ASP A 150 14.63 -11.45 -9.23
N SER A 151 13.79 -10.47 -8.84
CA SER A 151 13.82 -9.12 -9.44
C SER A 151 15.07 -8.31 -9.09
N VAL A 152 15.71 -8.58 -7.95
CA VAL A 152 16.97 -7.91 -7.57
C VAL A 152 18.14 -8.54 -8.32
N THR A 153 18.14 -9.87 -8.48
CA THR A 153 19.14 -10.55 -9.31
C THR A 153 19.06 -10.14 -10.77
N ASP A 154 17.87 -9.93 -11.34
CA ASP A 154 17.73 -9.46 -12.72
C ASP A 154 18.32 -8.05 -12.93
N ILE A 155 18.25 -7.18 -11.91
CA ILE A 155 18.77 -5.81 -11.95
C ILE A 155 20.30 -5.78 -11.70
N VAL A 156 20.80 -6.63 -10.79
CA VAL A 156 22.22 -6.67 -10.44
C VAL A 156 23.05 -7.43 -11.49
N LEU A 157 22.48 -8.48 -12.09
CA LEU A 157 23.14 -9.26 -13.15
C LEU A 157 22.96 -8.64 -14.54
N GLY A 158 22.03 -7.67 -14.69
CA GLY A 158 22.02 -6.70 -15.79
C GLY A 158 21.59 -7.23 -17.16
N ASP A 159 21.07 -8.45 -17.21
CA ASP A 159 21.00 -9.22 -18.44
C ASP A 159 19.57 -9.77 -18.60
N ASP A 160 18.85 -9.30 -19.62
CA ASP A 160 17.44 -9.64 -19.84
C ASP A 160 17.29 -11.13 -20.23
N PRO A 161 16.59 -11.96 -19.45
CA PRO A 161 16.39 -13.38 -19.77
C PRO A 161 15.65 -13.61 -21.09
N GLY A 162 15.00 -12.58 -21.66
CA GLY A 162 14.36 -12.65 -22.98
C GLY A 162 15.33 -12.69 -24.16
N THR A 163 16.58 -12.25 -24.00
CA THR A 163 17.58 -12.17 -25.08
C THR A 163 18.60 -13.32 -25.06
N MET A 164 18.47 -14.25 -24.10
CA MET A 164 19.40 -15.36 -23.91
C MET A 164 18.93 -16.67 -24.55
N TYR A 165 19.89 -17.52 -24.90
CA TYR A 165 19.62 -18.89 -25.34
C TYR A 165 19.69 -19.89 -24.17
N ALA A 166 18.74 -20.81 -24.13
CA ALA A 166 18.73 -21.89 -23.15
C ALA A 166 19.60 -23.10 -23.56
N LEU A 167 20.40 -23.62 -22.63
CA LEU A 167 21.23 -24.81 -22.80
C LEU A 167 20.45 -26.08 -22.39
N ILE A 168 19.69 -26.64 -23.34
CA ILE A 168 18.89 -27.85 -23.12
C ILE A 168 19.66 -29.08 -23.63
N CYS A 169 19.78 -30.10 -22.79
CA CYS A 169 20.45 -31.35 -23.17
C CYS A 169 19.60 -32.19 -24.13
N LYS A 170 20.19 -32.68 -25.24
CA LYS A 170 19.51 -33.51 -26.24
C LYS A 170 19.06 -34.89 -25.74
N ARG A 171 19.72 -35.41 -24.70
CA ARG A 171 19.49 -36.78 -24.18
C ARG A 171 18.46 -36.81 -23.07
N CYS A 172 18.60 -35.95 -22.07
CA CYS A 172 17.73 -35.94 -20.88
C CYS A 172 16.79 -34.73 -20.80
N ASN A 173 16.84 -33.81 -21.77
CA ASN A 173 16.05 -32.57 -21.82
C ASN A 173 16.19 -31.67 -20.58
N HIS A 174 17.26 -31.86 -19.80
CA HIS A 174 17.53 -31.02 -18.63
C HIS A 174 18.03 -29.64 -19.07
N HIS A 175 17.54 -28.60 -18.40
CA HIS A 175 17.95 -27.21 -18.60
C HIS A 175 19.21 -26.91 -17.78
N ASN A 176 20.32 -26.61 -18.45
CA ASN A 176 21.64 -26.40 -17.82
C ASN A 176 22.00 -24.92 -17.63
N GLY A 177 21.08 -23.98 -17.94
CA GLY A 177 21.29 -22.54 -17.79
C GLY A 177 20.96 -21.73 -19.04
N LEU A 178 21.21 -20.42 -18.95
CA LEU A 178 21.05 -19.44 -20.02
C LEU A 178 22.43 -18.90 -20.41
N VAL A 179 22.59 -18.50 -21.67
CA VAL A 179 23.82 -17.88 -22.20
C VAL A 179 23.47 -16.78 -23.19
N HIS A 180 24.17 -15.65 -23.13
CA HIS A 180 23.95 -14.53 -24.04
C HIS A 180 24.45 -14.87 -25.46
N PRO A 181 23.76 -14.43 -26.54
CA PRO A 181 24.16 -14.71 -27.92
C PRO A 181 25.59 -14.27 -28.29
N SER A 182 26.16 -13.27 -27.61
CA SER A 182 27.53 -12.79 -27.84
C SER A 182 28.61 -13.68 -27.22
N GLU A 183 28.28 -14.45 -26.18
CA GLU A 183 29.17 -15.42 -25.53
C GLU A 183 28.87 -16.86 -26.00
N TYR A 184 27.94 -16.97 -26.97
CA TYR A 184 27.44 -18.21 -27.54
C TYR A 184 28.42 -18.88 -28.52
N ASP A 185 29.72 -18.71 -28.33
CA ASP A 185 30.74 -19.45 -29.08
C ASP A 185 31.03 -20.84 -28.49
N LEU A 186 30.23 -21.24 -27.49
CA LEU A 186 30.21 -22.59 -26.93
C LEU A 186 29.61 -23.56 -27.96
N ASN A 187 30.47 -24.11 -28.82
CA ASN A 187 30.10 -25.17 -29.76
C ASN A 187 29.71 -26.47 -29.05
N GLU A 188 30.11 -26.62 -27.78
CA GLU A 188 29.85 -27.82 -26.99
C GLU A 188 29.72 -27.51 -25.49
N PHE A 189 28.86 -28.26 -24.81
CA PHE A 189 28.76 -28.25 -23.35
C PHE A 189 28.45 -29.65 -22.79
N TYR A 190 28.94 -29.94 -21.59
CA TYR A 190 28.58 -31.14 -20.85
C TYR A 190 27.35 -30.88 -19.97
N CYS A 191 26.38 -31.79 -20.01
CA CYS A 191 25.20 -31.69 -19.15
C CYS A 191 25.52 -32.15 -17.71
N TYR A 192 25.32 -31.30 -16.70
CA TYR A 192 25.61 -31.64 -15.31
C TYR A 192 24.72 -32.75 -14.72
N ASN A 193 23.57 -33.05 -15.33
CA ASN A 193 22.66 -34.11 -14.86
C ASN A 193 23.01 -35.51 -15.40
N CYS A 194 23.53 -35.60 -16.63
CA CYS A 194 23.77 -36.91 -17.28
C CYS A 194 25.15 -37.06 -17.92
N ASN A 195 26.01 -36.04 -17.81
CA ASN A 195 27.35 -35.93 -18.40
C ASN A 195 27.42 -36.17 -19.91
N GLU A 196 26.31 -36.04 -20.64
CA GLU A 196 26.28 -36.11 -22.09
C GLU A 196 26.93 -34.86 -22.72
N LEU A 197 27.77 -35.05 -23.74
CA LEU A 197 28.34 -33.98 -24.55
C LEU A 197 27.33 -33.48 -25.58
N ASN A 198 26.93 -32.22 -25.44
CA ASN A 198 25.99 -31.55 -26.34
C ASN A 198 26.75 -30.62 -27.28
N THR A 199 27.03 -31.09 -28.48
CA THR A 199 27.65 -30.31 -29.55
C THR A 199 26.58 -29.70 -30.45
N ARG A 200 26.80 -28.47 -30.92
CA ARG A 200 25.98 -27.83 -31.95
C ARG A 200 26.75 -27.84 -33.27
N LEU A 201 26.13 -28.40 -34.31
CA LEU A 201 26.62 -28.23 -35.67
C LEU A 201 26.43 -26.77 -36.04
N LYS A 202 27.50 -26.08 -36.46
CA LYS A 202 27.38 -24.74 -37.05
C LYS A 202 26.48 -24.86 -38.27
N ASN A 203 25.25 -24.37 -38.17
CA ASN A 203 24.44 -24.14 -39.36
C ASN A 203 25.17 -23.09 -40.17
N LYS A 204 25.71 -23.48 -41.34
CA LYS A 204 26.19 -22.52 -42.33
C LYS A 204 25.06 -21.54 -42.59
N SER A 205 25.25 -20.28 -42.23
CA SER A 205 24.47 -19.21 -42.82
C SER A 205 24.78 -19.24 -44.32
N ASN A 206 23.85 -19.78 -45.10
CA ASN A 206 23.76 -19.43 -46.51
C ASN A 206 23.45 -17.94 -46.56
N ASN A 207 24.47 -17.14 -46.83
CA ASN A 207 24.24 -15.89 -47.53
C ASN A 207 23.96 -16.29 -48.98
N LYS A 208 22.75 -15.99 -49.46
CA LYS A 208 22.09 -16.36 -50.73
C LYS A 208 21.26 -17.65 -50.74
#